data_AF-A0A4Q8LA92-F1
#
_entry.id   AF-A0A4Q8LA92-F1
#
_cell.length_a   1.000
_cell.length_b   1.000
_cell.length_c   1.000
_cell.angle_alpha   90.00
_cell.angle_beta   90.00
_cell.angle_gamma   90.00
#
_symmetry.space_group_name_H-M   'P 1'
#
loop_
_entity.id
_entity.type
_entity.pdbx_description
1 polymer ?
#
loop_
_entity_poly.entity_id
_entity_poly.type
_entity_poly.pdbx_seq_one_letter_code
_entity_poly.pdbx_strand_id
1 'polypeptide(L)'
;MRNPMAHLWNNVHHPAAIASRFKPGRVPANKGVRRPGFAPGRMAETQFRKGRPACEAHNYVPIGTEKIDPKRNALVRKVTDDPSIFPVHRWQPVAKIVWESAHGPVPKGHVVRFRDGMKSLVASEITLDCLELVSQRENMLRNSFHNYPEEVAHAVQLRSVLSRVINRRKREDSPHE
;
A
#
# COMPACT_ATOMS: atom_id res chain seq x y z
N MET A 1 2.63 15.52 -25.12
CA MET A 1 3.49 16.62 -25.61
C MET A 1 4.67 16.76 -24.66
N ARG A 2 5.91 16.85 -25.18
CA ARG A 2 7.11 17.08 -24.36
C ARG A 2 7.11 18.54 -23.91
N ASN A 3 7.24 18.82 -22.61
CA ASN A 3 7.26 20.20 -22.10
C ASN A 3 8.41 20.98 -22.77
N PRO A 4 8.12 22.07 -23.50
CA PRO A 4 9.13 22.84 -24.24
C PRO A 4 10.18 23.48 -23.33
N MET A 5 9.93 23.63 -22.01
CA MET A 5 10.88 24.19 -21.05
C MET A 5 11.72 23.15 -20.29
N ALA A 6 11.56 21.85 -20.57
CA ALA A 6 12.33 20.80 -19.89
C ALA A 6 13.86 20.91 -20.08
N HIS A 7 14.31 21.65 -21.10
CA HIS A 7 15.72 21.92 -21.37
C HIS A 7 16.32 23.05 -20.51
N LEU A 8 15.50 23.88 -19.87
CA LEU A 8 15.94 24.99 -19.00
C LEU A 8 16.23 24.53 -17.56
N TRP A 9 15.56 23.46 -17.12
CA TRP A 9 15.68 22.91 -15.76
C TRP A 9 16.70 21.77 -15.69
N ASN A 10 16.89 21.09 -16.82
CA ASN A 10 17.90 20.06 -16.96
C ASN A 10 19.15 20.70 -17.55
N ASN A 11 20.18 20.89 -16.71
CA ASN A 11 21.55 21.29 -17.06
C ASN A 11 22.26 20.31 -18.04
N VAL A 12 21.53 19.55 -18.85
CA VAL A 12 22.00 18.50 -19.76
C VAL A 12 22.87 19.05 -20.90
N HIS A 13 22.68 20.31 -21.26
CA HIS A 13 23.46 21.00 -22.30
C HIS A 13 24.58 21.88 -21.75
N HIS A 14 24.71 22.03 -20.43
CA HIS A 14 25.79 22.80 -19.84
C HIS A 14 27.14 22.12 -20.12
N PRO A 15 28.17 22.82 -20.62
CA PRO A 15 29.44 22.21 -21.04
C PRO A 15 30.11 21.40 -19.91
N ALA A 16 30.02 21.87 -18.66
CA ALA A 16 30.55 21.13 -17.51
C ALA A 16 29.77 19.81 -17.21
N ALA A 17 28.46 19.78 -17.48
CA ALA A 17 27.64 18.57 -17.32
C ALA A 17 27.90 17.57 -18.46
N ILE A 18 28.09 18.06 -19.69
CA ILE A 18 28.50 17.25 -20.84
C ILE A 18 29.88 16.62 -20.62
N ALA A 19 30.81 17.34 -20.00
CA ALA A 19 32.15 16.85 -19.71
C ALA A 19 32.20 15.78 -18.60
N SER A 20 31.36 15.90 -17.57
CA SER A 20 31.35 15.02 -16.40
C SER A 20 30.40 13.82 -16.50
N ARG A 21 29.48 13.79 -17.46
CA ARG A 21 28.54 12.66 -17.64
C ARG A 21 29.25 11.37 -18.04
N PHE A 22 28.69 10.25 -17.59
CA PHE A 22 29.13 8.93 -18.04
C PHE A 22 28.81 8.74 -19.53
N LYS A 23 29.82 8.41 -20.34
CA LYS A 23 29.63 8.12 -21.76
C LYS A 23 28.98 6.73 -21.94
N PRO A 24 28.06 6.56 -22.91
CA PRO A 24 27.52 5.24 -23.27
C PRO A 24 28.65 4.23 -23.55
N GLY A 25 28.47 2.98 -23.10
CA GLY A 25 29.46 1.91 -23.27
C GLY A 25 30.58 1.88 -22.22
N ARG A 26 30.67 2.87 -21.31
CA ARG A 26 31.64 2.83 -20.23
C ARG A 26 31.30 1.73 -19.22
N VAL A 27 32.28 0.89 -18.91
CA VAL A 27 32.19 -0.08 -17.81
C VAL A 27 32.40 0.66 -16.47
N PRO A 28 31.44 0.62 -15.54
CA PRO A 28 31.63 1.17 -14.20
C PRO A 28 32.79 0.48 -13.48
N ALA A 29 33.56 1.23 -12.69
CA ALA A 29 34.75 0.72 -11.98
C ALA A 29 34.44 -0.42 -11.00
N ASN A 30 33.18 -0.58 -10.59
CA ASN A 30 32.70 -1.63 -9.69
C ASN A 30 32.06 -2.84 -10.41
N LYS A 31 32.00 -2.84 -11.75
CA LYS A 31 31.38 -3.95 -12.52
C LYS A 31 32.18 -5.23 -12.32
N GLY A 32 31.50 -6.29 -11.86
CA GLY A 32 32.11 -7.62 -11.66
C GLY A 32 32.80 -7.82 -10.31
N VAL A 33 32.91 -6.78 -9.48
CA VAL A 33 33.50 -6.87 -8.15
C VAL A 33 32.47 -7.46 -7.17
N ARG A 34 32.70 -8.69 -6.69
CA ARG A 34 31.90 -9.34 -5.62
C ARG A 34 32.71 -9.43 -4.32
N ARG A 35 32.02 -9.57 -3.19
CA ARG A 35 32.60 -9.46 -1.83
C ARG A 35 33.79 -10.40 -1.58
N PRO A 36 34.84 -9.97 -0.84
CA PRO A 36 34.96 -8.68 -0.16
C PRO A 36 35.58 -7.59 -1.06
N GLY A 37 35.04 -7.35 -2.25
CA GLY A 37 35.33 -6.17 -3.07
C GLY A 37 34.26 -5.04 -3.00
N PHE A 38 34.62 -3.87 -3.54
CA PHE A 38 33.92 -2.57 -3.55
C PHE A 38 33.02 -2.32 -2.33
N ALA A 39 33.62 -2.27 -1.15
CA ALA A 39 33.03 -1.71 0.06
C ALA A 39 34.03 -0.74 0.74
N PRO A 40 34.40 0.37 0.09
CA PRO A 40 35.41 1.26 0.65
C PRO A 40 34.92 1.93 1.94
N GLY A 41 35.76 1.85 3.00
CA GLY A 41 35.61 2.60 4.24
C GLY A 41 34.27 2.42 4.96
N ARG A 42 33.67 3.55 5.37
CA ARG A 42 32.43 3.62 6.18
C ARG A 42 31.20 3.01 5.51
N MET A 43 31.25 2.72 4.21
CA MET A 43 30.17 2.02 3.50
C MET A 43 29.87 0.65 4.16
N ALA A 44 30.89 -0.05 4.65
CA ALA A 44 30.71 -1.33 5.31
C ALA A 44 29.90 -1.22 6.62
N GLU A 45 29.96 -0.07 7.30
CA GLU A 45 29.26 0.19 8.56
C GLU A 45 27.74 0.33 8.35
N THR A 46 27.33 0.97 7.26
CA THR A 46 25.92 1.31 6.99
C THR A 46 25.22 0.32 6.05
N GLN A 47 25.90 -0.73 5.61
CA GLN A 47 25.31 -1.74 4.74
C GLN A 47 24.18 -2.49 5.45
N PHE A 48 23.10 -2.72 4.71
CA PHE A 48 21.99 -3.53 5.20
C PHE A 48 22.48 -4.93 5.57
N ARG A 49 22.37 -5.27 6.86
CA ARG A 49 22.66 -6.61 7.36
C ARG A 49 21.41 -7.46 7.22
N LYS A 50 21.49 -8.49 6.37
CA LYS A 50 20.41 -9.48 6.25
C LYS A 50 20.21 -10.14 7.62
N GLY A 51 18.96 -10.27 8.05
CA GLY A 51 18.62 -10.91 9.32
C GLY A 51 18.60 -9.98 10.54
N ARG A 52 18.77 -8.66 10.36
CA ARG A 52 18.52 -7.72 11.46
C ARG A 52 17.07 -7.83 11.95
N PRO A 53 16.81 -7.75 13.26
CA PRO A 53 15.46 -7.81 13.80
C PRO A 53 14.63 -6.60 13.34
N ALA A 54 13.31 -6.79 13.22
CA ALA A 54 12.41 -5.74 12.75
C ALA A 54 12.43 -4.50 13.65
N CYS A 55 12.62 -4.68 14.96
CA CYS A 55 12.67 -3.62 15.97
C CYS A 55 13.79 -2.58 15.75
N GLU A 56 14.85 -2.93 15.04
CA GLU A 56 15.95 -2.01 14.71
C GLU A 56 15.65 -1.11 13.51
N ALA A 57 14.53 -1.33 12.81
CA ALA A 57 14.16 -0.48 11.69
C ALA A 57 13.67 0.90 12.17
N HIS A 58 14.11 1.97 11.51
CA HIS A 58 13.73 3.35 11.85
C HIS A 58 12.21 3.59 11.82
N ASN A 59 11.49 2.85 10.98
CA ASN A 59 10.04 2.92 10.81
C ASN A 59 9.33 1.75 11.50
N TYR A 60 9.99 1.12 12.47
CA TYR A 60 9.39 0.07 13.26
C TYR A 60 8.22 0.61 14.08
N VAL A 61 7.19 -0.23 14.19
CA VAL A 61 6.06 -0.03 15.09
C VAL A 61 5.83 -1.33 15.86
N PRO A 62 5.57 -1.29 17.17
CA PRO A 62 5.43 -2.50 17.98
C PRO A 62 4.24 -3.35 17.53
N ILE A 63 4.31 -4.67 17.78
CA ILE A 63 3.16 -5.58 17.64
C ILE A 63 2.03 -5.05 18.55
N GLY A 64 0.80 -5.07 18.04
CA GLY A 64 -0.36 -4.46 18.70
C GLY A 64 -0.65 -3.03 18.25
N THR A 65 0.28 -2.36 17.54
CA THR A 65 0.00 -1.04 16.96
C THR A 65 -1.17 -1.10 16.00
N GLU A 66 -2.08 -0.15 16.12
CA GLU A 66 -3.25 0.01 15.26
C GLU A 66 -3.07 1.20 14.30
N LYS A 67 -3.64 1.08 13.11
CA LYS A 67 -3.71 2.17 12.15
C LYS A 67 -4.91 2.01 11.23
N ILE A 68 -5.30 3.09 10.59
CA ILE A 68 -6.33 3.07 9.55
C ILE A 68 -5.67 2.70 8.22
N ASP A 69 -6.19 1.66 7.55
CA ASP A 69 -5.84 1.34 6.16
C ASP A 69 -6.74 2.18 5.24
N PRO A 70 -6.21 3.21 4.55
CA PRO A 70 -7.03 4.10 3.72
C PRO A 70 -7.61 3.40 2.49
N LYS A 71 -6.99 2.29 2.02
CA LYS A 71 -7.49 1.55 0.85
C LYS A 71 -8.70 0.70 1.21
N ARG A 72 -8.65 0.04 2.37
CA ARG A 72 -9.75 -0.79 2.87
C ARG A 72 -10.76 0.00 3.70
N ASN A 73 -10.41 1.22 4.08
CA ASN A 73 -11.13 2.04 5.05
C ASN A 73 -11.47 1.20 6.30
N ALA A 74 -10.45 0.61 6.93
CA ALA A 74 -10.60 -0.30 8.05
C ALA A 74 -9.47 -0.11 9.07
N LEU A 75 -9.78 -0.34 10.35
CA LEU A 75 -8.78 -0.39 11.40
C LEU A 75 -8.01 -1.72 11.32
N VAL A 76 -6.68 -1.65 11.20
CA VAL A 76 -5.79 -2.81 11.15
C VAL A 76 -4.80 -2.77 12.30
N ARG A 77 -4.49 -3.95 12.85
CA ARG A 77 -3.52 -4.13 13.93
C ARG A 77 -2.35 -4.96 13.43
N LYS A 78 -1.14 -4.58 13.83
CA LYS A 78 0.07 -5.39 13.58
C LYS A 78 0.05 -6.61 14.48
N VAL A 79 0.11 -7.80 13.88
CA VAL A 79 0.00 -9.09 14.61
C VAL A 79 1.31 -9.84 14.73
N THR A 80 2.29 -9.60 13.87
CA THR A 80 3.56 -10.34 13.86
C THR A 80 4.70 -9.54 13.24
N ASP A 81 5.92 -9.84 13.68
CA ASP A 81 7.18 -9.35 13.12
C ASP A 81 7.91 -10.36 12.24
N ASP A 82 7.31 -11.53 12.00
CA ASP A 82 7.92 -12.61 11.24
C ASP A 82 8.32 -12.14 9.82
N PRO A 83 9.63 -12.16 9.48
CA PRO A 83 10.12 -11.74 8.18
C PRO A 83 9.70 -12.67 7.03
N SER A 84 9.33 -13.92 7.31
CA SER A 84 8.87 -14.89 6.30
C SER A 84 7.48 -14.53 5.75
N ILE A 85 6.66 -13.84 6.54
CA ILE A 85 5.33 -13.40 6.17
C ILE A 85 5.42 -12.12 5.33
N PHE A 86 4.73 -12.10 4.19
CA PHE A 86 4.67 -10.92 3.33
C PHE A 86 4.16 -9.70 4.12
N PRO A 87 4.78 -8.50 4.01
CA PRO A 87 4.52 -7.37 4.90
C PRO A 87 3.04 -7.00 5.09
N VAL A 88 2.22 -7.15 4.04
CA VAL A 88 0.79 -6.84 4.10
C VAL A 88 0.03 -7.79 5.02
N HIS A 89 0.45 -9.06 5.14
CA HIS A 89 -0.21 -10.06 5.99
C HIS A 89 0.17 -9.96 7.47
N ARG A 90 1.21 -9.16 7.80
CA ARG A 90 1.56 -8.84 9.19
C ARG A 90 0.57 -7.89 9.85
N TRP A 91 -0.32 -7.29 9.06
CA TRP A 91 -1.39 -6.42 9.49
C TRP A 91 -2.73 -7.10 9.23
N GLN A 92 -3.52 -7.29 10.27
CA GLN A 92 -4.85 -7.89 10.16
C GLN A 92 -5.94 -6.90 10.58
N PRO A 93 -7.13 -6.93 9.95
CA PRO A 93 -8.26 -6.11 10.38
C PRO A 93 -8.64 -6.40 11.83
N VAL A 94 -8.88 -5.37 12.64
CA VAL A 94 -9.27 -5.52 14.04
C VAL A 94 -10.57 -6.32 14.16
N ALA A 95 -11.53 -6.10 13.26
CA ALA A 95 -12.76 -6.89 13.20
C ALA A 95 -12.52 -8.40 13.08
N LYS A 96 -11.53 -8.82 12.28
CA LYS A 96 -11.15 -10.23 12.13
C LYS A 96 -10.55 -10.77 13.43
N ILE A 97 -9.68 -9.99 14.09
CA ILE A 97 -9.05 -10.36 15.36
C ILE A 97 -10.10 -10.53 16.46
N VAL A 98 -11.04 -9.59 16.58
CA VAL A 98 -12.13 -9.64 17.57
C VAL A 98 -13.01 -10.87 17.32
N TRP A 99 -13.41 -11.11 16.08
CA TRP A 99 -14.18 -12.30 15.72
C TRP A 99 -13.44 -13.60 16.06
N GLU A 100 -12.18 -13.73 15.65
CA GLU A 100 -11.37 -14.94 15.87
C GLU A 100 -11.09 -15.20 17.35
N SER A 101 -11.01 -14.16 18.16
CA SER A 101 -10.83 -14.30 19.61
C SER A 101 -12.03 -14.96 20.32
N ALA A 102 -13.25 -14.82 19.76
CA ALA A 102 -14.47 -15.33 20.36
C ALA A 102 -14.97 -16.63 19.71
N HIS A 103 -14.86 -16.75 18.40
CA HIS A 103 -15.42 -17.88 17.63
C HIS A 103 -14.35 -18.82 17.06
N GLY A 104 -13.07 -18.46 17.18
CA GLY A 104 -11.98 -19.19 16.53
C GLY A 104 -11.80 -18.79 15.05
N PRO A 105 -11.02 -19.57 14.28
CA PRO A 105 -10.59 -19.19 12.93
C PRO A 105 -11.76 -19.02 11.97
N VAL A 106 -11.70 -18.00 11.11
CA VAL A 106 -12.71 -17.78 10.07
C VAL A 106 -12.73 -18.96 9.09
N PRO A 107 -13.88 -19.65 8.89
CA PRO A 107 -13.97 -20.76 7.96
C PRO A 107 -13.62 -20.36 6.53
N LYS A 108 -13.07 -21.30 5.75
CA LYS A 108 -12.75 -21.06 4.34
C LYS A 108 -14.02 -20.64 3.58
N GLY A 109 -13.89 -19.64 2.71
CA GLY A 109 -15.01 -19.11 1.93
C GLY A 109 -15.96 -18.18 2.69
N HIS A 110 -15.64 -17.82 3.93
CA HIS A 110 -16.37 -16.83 4.72
C HIS A 110 -15.54 -15.56 4.93
N VAL A 111 -16.24 -14.47 5.25
CA VAL A 111 -15.63 -13.19 5.60
C VAL A 111 -16.35 -12.58 6.79
N VAL A 112 -15.59 -11.93 7.66
CA VAL A 112 -16.12 -11.13 8.75
C VAL A 112 -16.44 -9.75 8.21
N ARG A 113 -17.67 -9.31 8.45
CA ARG A 113 -18.24 -8.05 7.97
C ARG A 113 -18.87 -7.30 9.13
N PHE A 114 -18.89 -5.97 9.04
CA PHE A 114 -19.72 -5.15 9.92
C PHE A 114 -21.17 -5.22 9.46
N ARG A 115 -22.09 -5.38 10.40
CA ARG A 115 -23.52 -5.19 10.15
C ARG A 115 -23.77 -3.80 9.55
N ASP A 116 -24.85 -3.70 8.77
CA ASP A 116 -25.16 -2.46 8.05
C ASP A 116 -25.26 -1.27 9.01
N GLY A 117 -24.53 -0.20 8.70
CA GLY A 117 -24.48 1.02 9.53
C GLY A 117 -23.57 0.96 10.77
N MET A 118 -23.05 -0.21 11.16
CA MET A 118 -22.23 -0.37 12.38
C MET A 118 -20.72 -0.35 12.13
N LYS A 119 -20.29 0.20 10.99
CA LYS A 119 -18.87 0.27 10.66
C LYS A 119 -18.18 1.34 11.51
N SER A 120 -17.23 0.93 12.35
CA SER A 120 -16.38 1.84 13.11
C SER A 120 -14.89 1.73 12.74
N LEU A 121 -14.18 2.84 12.93
CA LEU A 121 -12.71 2.93 12.87
C LEU A 121 -12.09 3.06 14.27
N VAL A 122 -12.89 2.98 15.33
CA VAL A 122 -12.48 3.09 16.73
C VAL A 122 -12.44 1.69 17.34
N ALA A 123 -11.31 1.27 17.89
CA ALA A 123 -11.10 -0.10 18.37
C ALA A 123 -12.11 -0.55 19.42
N SER A 124 -12.50 0.35 20.34
CA SER A 124 -13.44 0.06 21.43
C SER A 124 -14.88 -0.17 20.96
N GLU A 125 -15.24 0.32 19.78
CA GLU A 125 -16.58 0.17 19.20
C GLU A 125 -16.70 -1.09 18.34
N ILE A 126 -15.57 -1.74 18.01
CA ILE A 126 -15.56 -2.98 17.23
C ILE A 126 -15.83 -4.14 18.17
N THR A 127 -17.10 -4.32 18.51
CA THR A 127 -17.60 -5.43 19.35
C THR A 127 -18.18 -6.55 18.48
N LEU A 128 -18.38 -7.73 19.07
CA LEU A 128 -18.95 -8.88 18.37
C LEU A 128 -20.37 -8.62 17.84
N ASP A 129 -21.15 -7.79 18.54
CA ASP A 129 -22.54 -7.47 18.17
C ASP A 129 -22.63 -6.66 16.86
N CYS A 130 -21.57 -5.93 16.52
CA CYS A 130 -21.46 -5.18 15.27
C CYS A 130 -20.94 -6.05 14.12
N LEU A 131 -20.52 -7.30 14.40
CA LEU A 131 -19.90 -8.18 13.42
C LEU A 131 -20.84 -9.33 13.03
N GLU A 132 -20.73 -9.74 11.77
CA GLU A 132 -21.39 -10.92 11.24
C GLU A 132 -20.39 -11.71 10.37
N LEU A 133 -20.56 -13.03 10.36
CA LEU A 133 -19.86 -13.91 9.45
C LEU A 133 -20.77 -14.21 8.27
N VAL A 134 -20.33 -13.87 7.07
CA VAL A 134 -21.09 -14.09 5.83
C VAL A 134 -20.27 -14.91 4.84
N SER A 135 -20.94 -15.69 4.00
CA SER A 135 -20.24 -16.37 2.90
C SER A 135 -19.70 -15.34 1.89
N GLN A 136 -18.62 -15.66 1.18
CA GLN A 136 -18.09 -14.79 0.13
C GLN A 136 -19.13 -14.54 -0.98
N ARG A 137 -19.95 -15.55 -1.30
CA ARG A 137 -21.06 -15.42 -2.27
C ARG A 137 -22.08 -14.40 -1.80
N GLU A 138 -22.52 -14.50 -0.56
CA GLU A 138 -23.48 -13.57 0.03
C GLU A 138 -22.92 -12.15 0.11
N ASN A 139 -21.67 -12.01 0.57
CA ASN A 139 -21.00 -10.71 0.59
C ASN A 139 -20.89 -10.09 -0.80
N MET A 140 -20.60 -10.89 -1.84
CA MET A 140 -20.60 -10.41 -3.22
C MET A 140 -22.00 -9.95 -3.65
N LEU A 141 -23.05 -10.73 -3.36
CA LEU A 141 -24.43 -10.38 -3.71
C LEU A 141 -24.89 -9.09 -3.02
N ARG A 142 -24.59 -8.92 -1.72
CA ARG A 142 -24.92 -7.69 -0.98
C ARG A 142 -24.21 -6.45 -1.53
N ASN A 143 -23.00 -6.59 -2.07
CA ASN A 143 -22.22 -5.49 -2.64
C ASN A 143 -22.48 -5.28 -4.15
N SER A 144 -23.23 -6.17 -4.81
CA SER A 144 -23.46 -6.10 -6.25
C SER A 144 -24.48 -5.02 -6.58
N PHE A 145 -24.05 -4.01 -7.35
CA PHE A 145 -24.96 -2.95 -7.80
C PHE A 145 -25.93 -3.43 -8.90
N HIS A 146 -25.71 -4.62 -9.47
CA HIS A 146 -26.60 -5.20 -10.49
C HIS A 146 -27.98 -5.60 -9.96
N ASN A 147 -28.15 -5.63 -8.63
CA ASN A 147 -29.44 -5.93 -8.01
C ASN A 147 -30.36 -4.69 -7.93
N TYR A 148 -29.85 -3.50 -8.24
CA TYR A 148 -30.65 -2.27 -8.28
C TYR A 148 -31.38 -2.11 -9.62
N PRO A 149 -32.46 -1.29 -9.67
CA PRO A 149 -33.08 -0.92 -10.94
C PRO A 149 -32.08 -0.38 -11.95
N GLU A 150 -32.35 -0.58 -13.24
CA GLU A 150 -31.45 -0.23 -14.35
C GLU A 150 -30.98 1.23 -14.29
N GLU A 151 -31.89 2.15 -13.97
CA GLU A 151 -31.60 3.57 -13.82
C GLU A 151 -30.52 3.85 -12.77
N VAL A 152 -30.55 3.13 -11.65
CA VAL A 152 -29.57 3.26 -10.56
C VAL A 152 -28.22 2.68 -10.99
N ALA A 153 -28.22 1.52 -11.66
CA ALA A 153 -27.01 0.92 -12.18
C ALA A 153 -26.30 1.84 -13.19
N HIS A 154 -27.05 2.45 -14.11
CA HIS A 154 -26.54 3.45 -15.04
C HIS A 154 -25.97 4.68 -14.31
N ALA A 155 -26.66 5.21 -13.30
CA ALA A 155 -26.16 6.32 -12.51
C ALA A 155 -24.83 6.00 -11.81
N VAL A 156 -24.69 4.80 -11.23
CA VAL A 156 -23.44 4.33 -10.59
C VAL A 156 -22.29 4.26 -11.61
N GLN A 157 -22.57 3.76 -12.81
CA GLN A 157 -21.59 3.68 -13.90
C GLN A 157 -21.16 5.07 -14.36
N LEU A 158 -22.12 5.97 -14.63
CA LEU A 158 -21.85 7.36 -15.04
C LEU A 158 -21.02 8.10 -14.00
N ARG A 159 -21.37 8.00 -12.71
CA ARG A 159 -20.59 8.57 -11.60
C ARG A 159 -19.14 8.09 -11.62
N SER A 160 -18.93 6.80 -11.89
CA SER A 160 -17.60 6.19 -11.93
C SER A 160 -16.78 6.72 -13.11
N VAL A 161 -17.38 6.86 -14.29
CA VAL A 161 -16.75 7.45 -15.48
C VAL A 161 -16.39 8.91 -15.22
N LEU A 162 -17.32 9.70 -14.71
CA LEU A 162 -17.11 11.12 -14.39
C LEU A 162 -15.98 11.31 -13.38
N SER A 163 -15.96 10.50 -12.31
CA SER A 163 -14.90 10.54 -11.29
C SER A 163 -13.52 10.28 -11.89
N ARG A 164 -13.40 9.35 -12.84
CA ARG A 164 -12.12 9.07 -13.55
C ARG A 164 -11.69 10.25 -14.41
N VAL A 165 -12.62 10.90 -15.11
CA VAL A 165 -12.34 12.10 -15.93
C VAL A 165 -11.87 13.25 -15.05
N ILE A 166 -12.56 13.51 -13.93
CA ILE A 166 -12.17 14.54 -12.95
C ILE A 166 -10.76 14.26 -12.42
N ASN A 167 -10.51 13.03 -11.97
CA ASN A 167 -9.19 12.66 -11.42
C ASN A 167 -8.08 12.69 -12.49
N ARG A 168 -8.39 12.46 -13.77
CA ARG A 168 -7.44 12.67 -14.87
C ARG A 168 -7.10 14.16 -15.02
N ARG A 169 -8.10 15.04 -15.13
CA ARG A 169 -7.87 16.50 -15.23
C ARG A 169 -7.11 17.05 -14.04
N LYS A 170 -7.50 16.69 -12.81
CA LYS A 170 -6.78 17.11 -11.58
C LYS A 170 -5.30 16.76 -11.60
N ARG A 171 -4.92 15.60 -12.19
CA ARG A 171 -3.51 15.20 -12.33
C ARG A 171 -2.77 15.99 -13.41
N GLU A 172 -3.48 16.42 -14.46
CA GLU A 172 -2.94 17.27 -15.53
C GLU A 172 -2.78 18.72 -15.06
N ASP A 173 -3.70 19.22 -14.24
CA ASP A 173 -3.71 20.59 -13.72
C ASP A 173 -2.81 20.79 -12.48
N SER A 174 -2.40 19.70 -11.82
CA SER A 174 -1.48 19.79 -10.67
C SER A 174 -0.09 20.21 -11.17
N PRO A 175 0.47 21.34 -10.71
CA PRO A 175 1.83 21.73 -11.06
C PRO A 175 2.78 20.59 -10.71
N HIS A 176 3.62 20.21 -11.67
CA HIS A 176 4.78 19.37 -11.39
C HIS A 176 5.79 20.22 -10.61
N GLU A 177 5.69 20.24 -9.28
CA GLU A 177 6.77 20.65 -8.39
C GLU A 177 7.85 19.56 -8.31
#